data_AF-A0A6P9B0Q9-F1
#
_entry.id   AF-A0A6P9B0Q9-F1
#
_cell.length_a   1.000
_cell.length_b   1.000
_cell.length_c   1.000
_cell.angle_alpha   90.00
_cell.angle_beta   90.00
_cell.angle_gamma   90.00
#
_symmetry.space_group_name_H-M   'P 1'
#
loop_
_entity.id
_entity.type
_entity.pdbx_description
1 polymer ?
#
loop_
_entity_poly.entity_id
_entity_poly.type
_entity_poly.pdbx_seq_one_letter_code
_entity_poly.pdbx_strand_id
1 'polypeptide(L)'
;MFDGKMIHFQGGCKYVLSQDCHGEDFSIHVTNEDRGRPGVSWTKEVTVLIGDTTVQLLQDGVVVVDSQTVTLPFLKEPLLSVEPKGSTLLLNTNIGVKVVGAVVKSEV
;
A
#
# COMPACT_ATOMS: atom_id res chain seq x y z
N MET A 1 4.64 9.74 -11.09
CA MET A 1 3.43 10.59 -11.06
C MET A 1 2.48 10.14 -12.18
N PHE A 2 1.18 10.44 -12.08
CA PHE A 2 0.21 10.04 -13.12
C PHE A 2 0.35 10.82 -14.44
N ASP A 3 1.10 11.93 -14.44
CA ASP A 3 1.44 12.73 -15.63
C ASP A 3 2.74 12.28 -16.33
N GLY A 4 3.28 11.12 -15.95
CA GLY A 4 4.51 10.56 -16.52
C GLY A 4 5.80 11.12 -15.94
N LYS A 5 5.75 12.08 -15.00
CA LYS A 5 6.97 12.58 -14.34
C LYS A 5 7.52 11.56 -13.33
N MET A 6 8.84 11.45 -13.31
CA MET A 6 9.59 10.64 -12.36
C MET A 6 10.27 11.52 -11.32
N ILE A 7 10.17 11.13 -10.06
CA ILE A 7 10.88 11.74 -8.94
C ILE A 7 11.56 10.65 -8.12
N HIS A 8 12.76 10.94 -7.62
CA HIS A 8 13.46 10.08 -6.69
C HIS A 8 13.38 10.70 -5.30
N PHE A 9 12.88 9.93 -4.34
CA PHE A 9 12.67 10.40 -2.98
C PHE A 9 13.21 9.37 -1.99
N GLN A 10 14.17 9.77 -1.15
CA GLN A 10 14.96 8.89 -0.26
C GLN A 10 14.78 9.26 1.23
N GLY A 11 13.57 9.60 1.65
CA GLY A 11 13.27 9.92 3.05
C GLY A 11 12.70 8.72 3.80
N GLY A 12 13.20 8.46 5.01
CA GLY A 12 12.72 7.40 5.92
C GLY A 12 11.52 7.83 6.75
N CYS A 13 10.41 8.21 6.11
CA CYS A 13 9.17 8.59 6.81
C CYS A 13 7.93 8.00 6.11
N LYS A 14 6.75 8.35 6.63
CA LYS A 14 5.46 8.08 6.00
C LYS A 14 5.06 9.25 5.11
N TYR A 15 4.63 8.95 3.88
CA TYR A 15 4.26 9.94 2.87
C TYR A 15 2.89 9.62 2.29
N VAL A 16 2.13 10.65 1.92
CA VAL A 16 0.94 10.50 1.07
C VAL A 16 1.41 10.33 -0.37
N LEU A 17 1.10 9.18 -0.97
CA LEU A 17 1.40 8.89 -2.37
C LEU A 17 0.32 9.46 -3.29
N SER A 18 -0.95 9.28 -2.91
CA SER A 18 -2.11 9.79 -3.62
C SER A 18 -3.29 9.83 -2.65
N GLN A 19 -4.10 10.88 -2.73
CA GLN A 19 -5.33 11.00 -1.96
C GLN A 19 -6.37 11.77 -2.76
N ASP A 20 -7.64 11.57 -2.44
CA ASP A 20 -8.69 12.50 -2.86
C ASP A 20 -8.68 13.73 -1.94
N CYS A 21 -8.43 14.91 -2.52
CA CYS A 21 -8.35 16.18 -1.81
C CYS A 21 -9.71 16.90 -1.67
N HIS A 22 -10.81 16.30 -2.14
CA HIS A 22 -12.14 16.89 -2.11
C HIS A 22 -13.15 16.05 -1.34
N GLY A 23 -13.40 14.81 -1.78
CA GLY A 23 -14.36 13.91 -1.14
C GLY A 23 -13.76 13.15 0.04
N GLU A 24 -12.42 13.10 0.12
CA GLU A 24 -11.67 12.28 1.08
C GLU A 24 -12.02 10.78 0.95
N ASP A 25 -12.45 10.33 -0.24
CA ASP A 25 -12.89 8.96 -0.50
C ASP A 25 -11.79 7.92 -0.28
N PHE A 26 -10.53 8.31 -0.53
CA PHE A 26 -9.37 7.45 -0.30
C PHE A 26 -8.10 8.23 0.02
N SER A 27 -7.17 7.57 0.71
CA SER A 27 -5.78 8.00 0.82
C SER A 27 -4.82 6.82 0.83
N ILE A 28 -3.73 6.94 0.07
CA ILE A 28 -2.68 5.93 -0.04
C ILE A 28 -1.41 6.51 0.55
N HIS A 29 -0.92 5.86 1.59
CA HIS A 29 0.31 6.24 2.27
C HIS A 29 1.38 5.17 2.04
N VAL A 30 2.62 5.61 1.90
CA VAL A 30 3.79 4.74 1.79
C VAL A 30 4.72 5.07 2.94
N THR A 31 5.11 4.04 3.69
CA THR A 31 6.13 4.15 4.73
C THR A 31 7.44 3.59 4.19
N ASN A 32 8.46 4.43 4.14
CA ASN A 32 9.82 4.04 3.78
C ASN A 32 10.68 3.99 5.05
N GLU A 33 11.55 2.98 5.15
CA GLU A 33 12.55 2.89 6.22
C GLU A 33 13.97 3.11 5.69
N ASP A 34 14.77 3.83 6.48
CA ASP A 34 16.19 4.02 6.25
C ASP A 34 16.94 2.75 6.67
N ARG A 35 17.85 2.29 5.80
CA ARG A 35 18.56 1.01 5.95
C ARG A 35 19.99 1.19 6.47
N GLY A 36 20.26 2.31 7.16
CA GLY A 36 21.57 2.58 7.75
C GLY A 36 22.65 2.91 6.72
N ARG A 37 22.28 3.16 5.46
CA ARG A 37 23.15 3.70 4.40
C ARG A 37 22.50 4.97 3.86
N PRO A 38 23.22 6.11 3.83
CA PRO A 38 22.69 7.34 3.26
C PRO A 38 22.22 7.11 1.81
N GLY A 39 20.95 7.41 1.54
CA GLY A 39 20.41 7.42 0.16
C GLY A 39 19.76 6.13 -0.33
N VAL A 40 19.44 5.16 0.54
CA VAL A 40 18.63 3.97 0.17
C VAL A 40 17.54 3.72 1.21
N SER A 41 16.29 4.01 0.86
CA SER A 41 15.11 3.62 1.64
C SER A 41 14.26 2.59 0.89
N TRP A 42 13.75 1.58 1.57
CA TRP A 42 12.78 0.62 0.99
C TRP A 42 11.40 0.84 1.55
N THR A 43 10.40 0.54 0.72
CA THR A 43 9.01 0.51 1.17
C THR A 43 8.84 -0.61 2.19
N LYS A 44 8.45 -0.22 3.40
CA LYS A 44 8.10 -1.12 4.49
C LYS A 44 6.64 -1.54 4.40
N GLU A 45 5.78 -0.58 4.09
CA GLU A 45 4.33 -0.73 4.14
C GLU A 45 3.67 0.23 3.14
N VAL A 46 2.58 -0.24 2.54
CA VAL A 46 1.58 0.61 1.89
C VAL A 46 0.29 0.55 2.70
N THR A 47 -0.16 1.69 3.22
CA THR A 47 -1.46 1.82 3.90
C THR A 47 -2.46 2.44 2.93
N VAL A 48 -3.62 1.82 2.75
CA VAL A 48 -4.74 2.32 1.96
C VAL A 48 -5.93 2.54 2.88
N LEU A 49 -6.41 3.78 2.92
CA LEU A 49 -7.61 4.20 3.60
C LEU A 49 -8.72 4.32 2.56
N ILE A 50 -9.85 3.65 2.79
CA ILE A 50 -11.04 3.74 1.93
C ILE A 50 -12.31 3.68 2.79
N GLY A 51 -13.07 4.78 2.79
CA GLY A 51 -14.10 5.01 3.81
C GLY A 51 -13.52 4.81 5.22
N ASP A 52 -14.20 4.00 6.04
CA ASP A 52 -13.73 3.66 7.40
C ASP A 52 -12.75 2.47 7.45
N THR A 53 -12.39 1.90 6.29
CA THR A 53 -11.55 0.69 6.23
C THR A 53 -10.08 1.05 6.03
N THR A 54 -9.22 0.45 6.85
CA THR A 54 -7.76 0.55 6.70
C THR A 54 -7.19 -0.79 6.22
N VAL A 55 -6.49 -0.76 5.09
CA VAL A 55 -5.76 -1.91 4.54
C VAL A 55 -4.26 -1.62 4.57
N GLN A 56 -3.48 -2.50 5.18
CA GLN A 56 -2.02 -2.42 5.18
C GLN A 56 -1.45 -3.59 4.38
N LEU A 57 -0.64 -3.27 3.38
CA LEU A 57 0.14 -4.23 2.61
C LEU A 57 1.58 -4.16 3.15
N LEU A 58 1.98 -5.20 3.88
CA LEU A 58 3.27 -5.28 4.54
C LEU A 58 4.25 -6.13 3.72
N GLN A 59 5.51 -6.13 4.15
CA GLN A 59 6.50 -7.09 3.70
C GLN A 59 6.05 -8.54 3.93
N ASP A 60 6.68 -9.46 3.22
CA ASP A 60 6.38 -10.90 3.20
C ASP A 60 4.97 -11.26 2.72
N GLY A 61 4.24 -10.28 2.18
CA GLY A 61 2.89 -10.47 1.65
C GLY A 61 1.82 -10.53 2.74
N VAL A 62 2.15 -10.06 3.95
CA VAL A 62 1.19 -9.97 5.06
C VAL A 62 0.22 -8.82 4.77
N VAL A 63 -1.08 -9.10 4.90
CA VAL A 63 -2.15 -8.13 4.71
C VAL A 63 -2.93 -7.98 6.01
N VAL A 64 -3.10 -6.74 6.45
CA VAL A 64 -3.88 -6.39 7.64
C VAL A 64 -5.06 -5.54 7.20
N VAL A 65 -6.27 -5.91 7.59
CA VAL A 65 -7.51 -5.16 7.35
C VAL A 65 -8.15 -4.85 8.70
N ASP A 66 -8.40 -3.58 8.99
CA ASP A 66 -8.97 -3.11 10.26
C ASP A 66 -8.28 -3.72 11.49
N SER A 67 -6.94 -3.63 11.49
CA SER A 67 -6.05 -4.17 12.53
C SER A 67 -6.04 -5.69 12.70
N GLN A 68 -6.64 -6.45 11.77
CA GLN A 68 -6.61 -7.91 11.77
C GLN A 68 -5.84 -8.44 10.57
N THR A 69 -4.88 -9.33 10.81
CA THR A 69 -4.20 -10.06 9.74
C THR A 69 -5.19 -10.99 9.04
N VAL A 70 -5.29 -10.88 7.72
CA VAL A 70 -6.22 -11.67 6.91
C VAL A 70 -5.49 -12.71 6.06
N THR A 71 -6.18 -13.81 5.76
CA THR A 71 -5.72 -14.79 4.76
C THR A 71 -6.13 -14.35 3.37
N LEU A 72 -5.26 -14.57 2.38
CA LEU A 72 -5.53 -14.25 0.99
C LEU A 72 -6.01 -15.48 0.19
N PRO A 73 -6.90 -15.30 -0.81
CA PRO A 73 -7.54 -14.05 -1.19
C PRO A 73 -8.55 -13.57 -0.13
N PHE A 74 -8.67 -12.25 0.02
CA PHE A 74 -9.57 -11.61 0.97
C PHE A 74 -10.60 -10.76 0.24
N LEU A 75 -11.85 -10.79 0.70
CA LEU A 75 -12.96 -10.06 0.08
C LEU A 75 -13.80 -9.40 1.18
N LYS A 76 -14.04 -8.10 1.05
CA LYS A 76 -14.95 -7.31 1.90
C LYS A 76 -15.94 -6.61 0.98
N GLU A 77 -17.00 -7.33 0.58
CA GLU A 77 -17.98 -6.80 -0.37
C GLU A 77 -18.86 -5.69 0.24
N PRO A 78 -19.28 -4.70 -0.57
CA PRO A 78 -18.86 -4.47 -1.95
C PRO A 78 -17.52 -3.70 -2.03
N LEU A 79 -16.91 -3.35 -0.90
CA LEU A 79 -15.87 -2.34 -0.78
C LEU A 79 -14.57 -2.69 -1.50
N LEU A 80 -14.00 -3.88 -1.24
CA LEU A 80 -12.66 -4.22 -1.74
C LEU A 80 -12.38 -5.73 -1.82
N SER A 81 -11.37 -6.08 -2.62
CA SER A 81 -10.74 -7.41 -2.63
C SER A 81 -9.21 -7.31 -2.65
N VAL A 82 -8.53 -8.27 -2.04
CA VAL A 82 -7.08 -8.41 -2.05
C VAL A 82 -6.70 -9.80 -2.52
N GLU A 83 -5.90 -9.88 -3.59
CA GLU A 83 -5.56 -11.13 -4.25
C GLU A 83 -4.05 -11.22 -4.53
N PRO A 84 -3.42 -12.38 -4.31
CA PRO A 84 -2.06 -12.62 -4.75
C PRO A 84 -2.06 -12.95 -6.24
N LYS A 85 -1.15 -12.30 -6.99
CA LYS A 85 -0.94 -12.56 -8.42
C LYS A 85 0.56 -12.70 -8.68
N GLY A 86 1.04 -13.94 -8.72
CA GLY A 86 2.47 -14.24 -8.82
C GLY A 86 3.23 -13.67 -7.63
N SER A 87 4.20 -12.78 -7.89
CA SER A 87 4.99 -12.08 -6.87
C SER A 87 4.41 -10.71 -6.47
N THR A 88 3.13 -10.45 -6.78
CA THR A 88 2.47 -9.17 -6.47
C THR A 88 1.18 -9.38 -5.68
N LEU A 89 0.79 -8.36 -4.92
CA LEU A 89 -0.54 -8.21 -4.34
C LEU A 89 -1.33 -7.19 -5.15
N LEU A 90 -2.58 -7.53 -5.45
CA LEU A 90 -3.55 -6.66 -6.08
C LEU A 90 -4.67 -6.35 -5.10
N LEU A 91 -4.77 -5.08 -4.70
CA LEU A 91 -5.93 -4.54 -3.98
C LEU A 91 -6.83 -3.83 -5.00
N ASN A 92 -8.08 -4.27 -5.11
CA ASN A 92 -9.13 -3.62 -5.88
C ASN A 92 -10.17 -3.01 -4.94
N THR A 93 -10.73 -1.87 -5.32
CA THR A 93 -11.80 -1.20 -4.58
C THR A 93 -12.99 -0.89 -5.49
N ASN A 94 -14.18 -0.74 -4.92
CA ASN A 94 -15.40 -0.40 -5.66
C ASN A 94 -15.39 1.00 -6.28
N ILE A 95 -14.60 1.93 -5.75
CA ILE A 95 -14.43 3.29 -6.29
C ILE A 95 -13.43 3.35 -7.46
N GLY A 96 -12.90 2.20 -7.89
CA GLY A 96 -12.01 2.10 -9.05
C GLY A 96 -10.51 2.30 -8.74
N VAL A 97 -10.14 2.59 -7.49
CA VAL A 97 -8.73 2.62 -7.06
C VAL A 97 -8.18 1.20 -7.05
N LYS A 98 -7.02 1.01 -7.68
CA LYS A 98 -6.29 -0.26 -7.73
C LYS A 98 -4.85 -0.03 -7.28
N VAL A 99 -4.40 -0.84 -6.33
CA VAL A 99 -3.02 -0.80 -5.84
C VAL A 99 -2.35 -2.12 -6.17
N VAL A 100 -1.20 -2.03 -6.85
CA VAL A 100 -0.36 -3.18 -7.20
C VAL A 100 0.98 -3.00 -6.52
N GLY A 101 1.32 -3.92 -5.62
CA GLY A 101 2.60 -3.92 -4.90
C GLY A 101 3.34 -5.23 -5.10
N ALA A 102 4.65 -5.17 -5.35
CA ALA A 102 5.50 -6.36 -5.31
C ALA A 102 5.61 -6.86 -3.86
N VAL A 103 5.56 -8.17 -3.67
CA VAL A 103 5.82 -8.80 -2.38
C VAL A 103 7.32 -8.78 -2.12
N VAL A 104 7.76 -7.86 -1.25
CA VAL A 104 9.15 -7.73 -0.84
C VAL A 104 9.37 -8.53 0.44
N LYS A 105 10.45 -9.31 0.50
CA LYS A 105 10.84 -10.03 1.72
C LYS A 105 11.38 -9.07 2.77
N SER A 106 11.03 -9.30 4.04
CA SER A 106 11.77 -8.65 5.12
C SER A 106 13.20 -9.19 5.16
N GLU A 107 14.16 -8.31 5.48
CA GLU A 107 15.51 -8.75 5.81
C GLU A 107 15.55 -9.03 7.32
N VAL A 108 16.10 -10.19 7.68
CA VAL A 108 16.39 -10.59 9.07
C VAL A 108 17.74 -10.04 9.49
#